data_AF-A0AAF0J987-F1
#
_entry.id   AF-A0AAF0J987-F1
#
_cell.length_a   1.000
_cell.length_b   1.000
_cell.length_c   1.000
_cell.angle_alpha   90.00
_cell.angle_beta   90.00
_cell.angle_gamma   90.00
#
_symmetry.space_group_name_H-M   'P 1'
#
loop_
_entity.id
_entity.type
_entity.pdbx_description
1 polymer ?
#
loop_
_entity_poly.entity_id
_entity_poly.type
_entity_poly.pdbx_seq_one_letter_code
_entity_poly.pdbx_strand_id
1 'polypeptide(L)'
;MPPAYVVVRRAPDYQKLDPTTDQRNTIIVACVYALAILLLWNIPILKVVLYPFKLLSVELDPDEGGATRMRGGIHFLTLPAGYLGSSLIGAILIACGFDERASKVASIVVGIFFLFMLCTWVLIIIMIGLFVLFWGVMNCLYSVWDICDDLIFRKVNESDATAFAKLVGCCPPQVWGFIWLLISIAFFAGGILDGAYLIEHFVYQVFV
;
A
#
# COMPACT_ATOMS: atom_id res chain seq x y z
N MET A 1 -45.29 -40.77 3.85
CA MET A 1 -44.22 -39.98 3.21
C MET A 1 -44.87 -39.00 2.26
N PRO A 2 -44.67 -37.68 2.38
CA PRO A 2 -45.24 -36.72 1.41
C PRO A 2 -44.48 -36.80 0.07
N PRO A 3 -45.15 -36.58 -1.07
CA PRO A 3 -44.52 -36.67 -2.39
C PRO A 3 -43.53 -35.51 -2.62
N ALA A 4 -42.36 -35.83 -3.19
CA ALA A 4 -41.33 -34.86 -3.51
C ALA A 4 -41.75 -34.00 -4.71
N TYR A 5 -41.80 -32.68 -4.52
CA TYR A 5 -42.02 -31.72 -5.59
C TYR A 5 -40.66 -31.18 -6.08
N VAL A 6 -40.47 -31.18 -7.40
CA VAL A 6 -39.25 -30.63 -8.02
C VAL A 6 -39.46 -29.14 -8.24
N VAL A 7 -38.73 -28.31 -7.50
CA VAL A 7 -38.70 -26.85 -7.71
C VAL A 7 -37.74 -26.55 -8.87
N VAL A 8 -38.27 -26.41 -10.09
CA VAL A 8 -37.50 -25.89 -11.22
C VAL A 8 -37.35 -24.38 -11.02
N ARG A 9 -36.22 -23.94 -10.46
CA ARG A 9 -35.89 -22.50 -10.43
C ARG A 9 -35.60 -22.06 -11.86
N ARG A 10 -36.49 -21.24 -12.45
CA ARG A 10 -36.24 -20.56 -13.72
C ARG A 10 -34.94 -19.76 -13.58
N ALA A 11 -33.98 -19.96 -14.50
CA ALA A 11 -32.77 -19.14 -14.53
C ALA A 11 -33.19 -17.66 -14.65
N PRO A 12 -32.59 -16.75 -13.87
CA PRO A 12 -32.94 -15.34 -13.96
C PRO A 12 -32.74 -14.87 -15.40
N ASP A 13 -33.73 -14.20 -15.96
CA ASP A 13 -33.62 -13.60 -17.29
C ASP A 13 -32.43 -12.64 -17.26
N TYR A 14 -31.37 -12.99 -17.99
CA TYR A 14 -30.19 -12.14 -18.11
C TYR A 14 -30.58 -10.92 -18.93
N GLN A 15 -30.97 -9.85 -18.23
CA GLN A 15 -31.22 -8.57 -18.85
C GLN A 15 -29.92 -8.15 -19.53
N LYS A 16 -29.96 -8.09 -20.86
CA LYS A 16 -28.80 -7.70 -21.67
C LYS A 16 -28.40 -6.28 -21.23
N LEU A 17 -27.34 -6.16 -20.43
CA LEU A 17 -26.79 -4.87 -20.04
C LEU A 17 -26.18 -4.24 -21.29
N ASP A 18 -26.94 -3.37 -21.94
CA ASP A 18 -26.39 -2.50 -22.96
C ASP A 18 -25.53 -1.44 -22.24
N PRO A 19 -24.21 -1.39 -22.49
CA PRO A 19 -23.32 -0.52 -21.73
C PRO A 19 -23.68 0.94 -21.95
N THR A 20 -23.83 1.68 -20.85
CA THR A 20 -24.09 3.13 -20.86
C THR A 20 -22.99 3.82 -21.67
N THR A 21 -23.33 4.91 -22.37
CA THR A 21 -22.38 5.67 -23.20
C THR A 21 -21.10 6.04 -22.44
N ASP A 22 -21.20 6.32 -21.13
CA ASP A 22 -20.06 6.65 -20.28
C ASP A 22 -19.17 5.43 -19.96
N GLN A 23 -19.75 4.25 -19.75
CA GLN A 23 -19.00 3.01 -19.57
C GLN A 23 -18.24 2.65 -20.86
N ARG A 24 -18.89 2.80 -22.01
CA ARG A 24 -18.27 2.60 -23.32
C ARG A 24 -17.12 3.58 -23.55
N ASN A 25 -17.31 4.86 -23.26
CA ASN A 25 -16.25 5.88 -23.40
C ASN A 25 -15.07 5.61 -22.47
N THR A 26 -15.33 5.18 -21.22
CA THR A 26 -14.28 4.84 -20.25
C THR A 26 -13.44 3.66 -20.72
N ILE A 27 -14.08 2.61 -21.25
CA ILE A 27 -13.39 1.44 -21.81
C ILE A 27 -12.55 1.85 -23.03
N ILE A 28 -13.11 2.67 -23.94
CA ILE A 28 -12.38 3.15 -25.11
C ILE A 28 -11.15 3.96 -24.69
N VAL A 29 -11.31 4.89 -23.75
CA VAL A 29 -10.21 5.71 -23.22
C VAL A 29 -9.14 4.84 -22.55
N ALA A 30 -9.54 3.86 -21.73
CA ALA A 30 -8.62 2.91 -21.10
C ALA A 30 -7.84 2.09 -22.12
N CYS A 31 -8.49 1.61 -23.20
CA CYS A 31 -7.83 0.91 -24.29
C CYS A 31 -6.84 1.81 -25.06
N VAL A 32 -7.21 3.08 -25.32
CA VAL A 32 -6.32 4.04 -25.97
C VAL A 32 -5.10 4.33 -25.11
N TYR A 33 -5.26 4.53 -23.80
CA TYR A 33 -4.14 4.71 -22.87
C TYR A 33 -3.24 3.47 -22.81
N ALA A 34 -3.82 2.26 -22.75
CA ALA A 34 -3.04 1.02 -22.74
C ALA A 34 -2.20 0.89 -24.02
N LEU A 35 -2.77 1.19 -25.19
CA LEU A 35 -2.04 1.21 -26.46
C LEU A 35 -0.96 2.29 -26.50
N ALA A 36 -1.26 3.49 -26.00
CA ALA A 36 -0.29 4.59 -25.94
C ALA A 36 0.90 4.23 -25.04
N ILE A 37 0.66 3.62 -23.87
CA ILE A 37 1.72 3.16 -22.95
C ILE A 37 2.53 2.03 -23.60
N LEU A 38 1.89 1.06 -24.25
CA LEU A 38 2.59 -0.03 -24.94
C LEU A 38 3.46 0.48 -26.10
N LEU A 39 2.96 1.47 -26.85
CA LEU A 39 3.73 2.15 -27.89
C LEU A 39 4.89 2.94 -27.28
N LEU A 40 4.64 3.76 -26.25
CA LEU A 40 5.68 4.52 -25.54
C LEU A 40 6.77 3.61 -24.95
N TRP A 41 6.38 2.44 -24.42
CA TRP A 41 7.29 1.44 -23.85
C TRP A 41 8.24 0.84 -24.90
N ASN A 42 7.81 0.85 -26.17
CA ASN A 42 8.61 0.38 -27.29
C ASN A 42 9.43 1.49 -27.98
N ILE A 43 9.29 2.75 -27.54
CA ILE A 43 10.10 3.86 -28.08
C ILE A 43 11.52 3.78 -27.50
N PRO A 44 12.56 3.61 -28.34
CA PRO A 44 13.95 3.52 -27.87
C PRO A 44 14.44 4.82 -27.23
N ILE A 45 13.87 5.97 -27.59
CA ILE A 45 14.20 7.29 -27.03
C ILE A 45 13.93 7.33 -25.52
N LEU A 46 12.83 6.75 -25.06
CA LEU A 46 12.50 6.70 -23.63
C LEU A 46 13.55 5.90 -22.84
N LYS A 47 14.03 4.80 -23.42
CA LYS A 47 15.13 4.00 -22.85
C LYS A 47 16.44 4.79 -22.80
N VAL A 48 16.74 5.65 -23.79
CA VAL A 48 17.95 6.49 -23.83
C VAL A 48 17.87 7.64 -22.82
N VAL A 49 16.71 8.29 -22.69
CA VAL A 49 16.48 9.38 -21.70
C VAL A 49 16.50 8.85 -20.26
N LEU A 50 15.97 7.65 -20.03
CA LEU A 50 15.98 6.99 -18.73
C LEU A 50 17.28 6.22 -18.44
N TYR A 51 18.12 5.96 -19.46
CA TYR A 51 19.39 5.26 -19.33
C TYR A 51 20.34 5.84 -18.26
N PRO A 52 20.54 7.17 -18.15
CA PRO A 52 21.38 7.73 -17.09
C PRO A 52 20.82 7.61 -15.67
N PHE A 53 19.54 7.23 -15.51
CA PHE A 53 18.87 7.16 -14.20
C PHE A 53 18.60 5.73 -13.71
N LYS A 54 19.23 4.71 -14.33
CA LYS A 54 19.07 3.31 -13.91
C LYS A 54 19.77 3.04 -12.58
N LEU A 55 19.01 3.17 -11.50
CA LEU A 55 19.39 2.78 -10.14
C LEU A 55 19.28 1.25 -9.99
N LEU A 56 20.35 0.62 -9.49
CA LEU A 56 20.42 -0.83 -9.28
C LEU A 56 20.00 -1.20 -7.85
N SER A 57 20.52 -0.47 -6.87
CA SER A 57 20.16 -0.62 -5.45
C SER A 57 20.57 0.62 -4.67
N VAL A 58 19.86 0.89 -3.57
CA VAL A 58 20.23 1.89 -2.56
C VAL A 58 20.61 1.11 -1.32
N GLU A 59 21.85 1.26 -0.87
CA GLU A 59 22.44 0.59 0.28
C GLU A 59 22.69 1.64 1.36
N LEU A 60 22.43 1.30 2.63
CA LEU A 60 22.70 2.16 3.78
C LEU A 60 23.77 1.47 4.61
N ASP A 61 24.99 1.98 4.52
CA ASP A 61 26.12 1.55 5.31
C ASP A 61 26.20 2.40 6.60
N PRO A 62 26.28 1.79 7.79
CA PRO A 62 26.39 2.53 9.05
C PRO A 62 27.63 3.42 9.15
N ASP A 63 28.74 3.04 8.50
CA ASP A 63 30.03 3.74 8.61
C ASP A 63 30.26 4.71 7.43
N GLU A 64 29.71 4.40 6.24
CA GLU A 64 29.88 5.21 5.02
C GLU A 64 28.61 5.97 4.56
N GLY A 65 27.47 5.73 5.19
CA GLY A 65 26.18 6.35 4.84
C GLY A 65 25.47 5.69 3.66
N GLY A 66 24.67 6.45 2.90
CA GLY A 66 23.86 5.91 1.80
C GLY A 66 24.65 5.79 0.47
N ALA A 67 24.86 4.58 -0.02
CA ALA A 67 25.47 4.30 -1.32
C ALA A 67 24.43 3.90 -2.36
N THR A 68 24.37 4.64 -3.49
CA THR A 68 23.53 4.26 -4.63
C THR A 68 24.36 3.52 -5.67
N ARG A 69 24.06 2.24 -5.90
CA ARG A 69 24.70 1.45 -6.97
C ARG A 69 23.92 1.69 -8.25
N MET A 70 24.61 2.13 -9.31
CA MET A 70 24.03 2.28 -10.65
C MET A 70 24.70 1.31 -11.61
N ARG A 71 23.91 0.58 -12.41
CA ARG A 71 24.42 -0.36 -13.43
C ARG A 71 24.21 0.25 -14.81
N GLY A 72 24.97 1.30 -15.09
CA GLY A 72 24.94 2.05 -16.35
C GLY A 72 24.58 3.53 -16.20
N GLY A 73 25.11 4.36 -17.11
CA GLY A 73 24.93 5.82 -17.15
C GLY A 73 26.23 6.58 -17.43
N ILE A 74 26.16 7.86 -17.79
CA ILE A 74 27.35 8.73 -17.88
C ILE A 74 27.72 9.15 -16.45
N HIS A 75 28.59 8.37 -15.80
CA HIS A 75 29.05 8.60 -14.44
C HIS A 75 29.54 10.03 -14.19
N PHE A 76 30.13 10.67 -15.20
CA PHE A 76 30.59 12.05 -15.12
C PHE A 76 29.48 13.07 -14.84
N LEU A 77 28.24 12.82 -15.27
CA LEU A 77 27.09 13.71 -15.03
C LEU A 77 26.32 13.32 -13.77
N THR A 78 26.20 12.03 -13.47
CA THR A 78 25.36 11.53 -12.39
C THR A 78 26.04 11.51 -11.03
N LEU A 79 27.36 11.23 -10.98
CA LEU A 79 28.13 11.25 -9.73
C LEU A 79 28.19 12.65 -9.08
N PRO A 80 28.46 13.75 -9.82
CA PRO A 80 28.49 15.07 -9.20
C PRO A 80 27.11 15.73 -9.13
N ALA A 81 26.05 15.14 -9.68
CA ALA A 81 24.72 15.77 -9.79
C ALA A 81 24.19 16.26 -8.43
N GLY A 82 24.38 15.48 -7.36
CA GLY A 82 23.95 15.85 -6.01
C GLY A 82 24.71 17.05 -5.44
N TYR A 83 26.05 17.03 -5.54
CA TYR A 83 26.91 18.10 -5.02
C TYR A 83 26.81 19.37 -5.86
N LEU A 84 26.80 19.26 -7.19
CA LEU A 84 26.66 20.42 -8.09
C LEU A 84 25.27 21.03 -8.01
N GLY A 85 24.22 20.22 -7.93
CA GLY A 85 22.84 20.69 -7.82
C GLY A 85 22.60 21.47 -6.52
N SER A 86 23.03 20.92 -5.39
CA SER A 86 22.92 21.59 -4.08
C SER A 86 23.78 22.87 -4.01
N SER A 87 25.01 22.82 -4.55
CA SER A 87 25.89 24.00 -4.61
C SER A 87 25.32 25.12 -5.49
N LEU A 88 24.71 24.78 -6.63
CA LEU A 88 24.07 25.75 -7.53
C LEU A 88 22.87 26.42 -6.86
N ILE A 89 21.98 25.63 -6.25
CA ILE A 89 20.83 26.16 -5.51
C ILE A 89 21.29 27.05 -4.34
N GLY A 90 22.31 26.62 -3.60
CA GLY A 90 22.90 27.41 -2.52
C GLY A 90 23.51 28.73 -3.02
N ALA A 91 24.23 28.71 -4.14
CA ALA A 91 24.82 29.90 -4.75
C ALA A 91 23.73 30.90 -5.20
N ILE A 92 22.64 30.43 -5.78
CA ILE A 92 21.50 31.28 -6.17
C ILE A 92 20.84 31.90 -4.93
N LEU A 93 20.63 31.13 -3.86
CA LEU A 93 20.04 31.65 -2.62
C LEU A 93 20.93 32.70 -1.95
N ILE A 94 22.25 32.49 -1.93
CA ILE A 94 23.21 33.47 -1.42
C ILE A 94 23.19 34.74 -2.29
N ALA A 95 23.17 34.61 -3.63
CA ALA A 95 23.08 35.73 -4.55
C ALA A 95 21.77 36.54 -4.35
N CYS A 96 20.64 35.85 -4.19
CA CYS A 96 19.35 36.49 -3.90
C CYS A 96 19.32 37.19 -2.53
N GLY A 97 20.24 36.88 -1.62
CA GLY A 97 20.35 37.52 -0.31
C GLY A 97 20.91 38.93 -0.33
N PHE A 98 21.63 39.33 -1.39
CA PHE A 98 22.24 40.66 -1.51
C PHE A 98 21.27 41.76 -1.97
N ASP A 99 20.10 41.38 -2.50
CA ASP A 99 19.06 42.30 -2.95
C ASP A 99 17.76 42.10 -2.16
N GLU A 100 17.22 43.18 -1.58
CA GLU A 100 16.03 43.06 -0.71
C GLU A 100 14.77 42.60 -1.46
N ARG A 101 14.61 43.01 -2.73
CA ARG A 101 13.49 42.56 -3.57
C ARG A 101 13.62 41.09 -3.95
N ALA A 102 14.84 40.63 -4.27
CA ALA A 102 15.10 39.24 -4.61
C ALA A 102 14.95 38.32 -3.39
N SER A 103 15.41 38.75 -2.21
CA SER A 103 15.30 38.01 -0.95
C SER A 103 13.83 37.80 -0.52
N LYS A 104 12.96 38.80 -0.71
CA LYS A 104 11.52 38.67 -0.45
C LYS A 104 10.85 37.64 -1.38
N VAL A 105 11.21 37.63 -2.66
CA VAL A 105 10.70 36.64 -3.60
C VAL A 105 11.26 35.25 -3.28
N ALA A 106 12.55 35.15 -3.00
CA ALA A 106 13.20 33.89 -2.64
C ALA A 106 12.61 33.24 -1.38
N SER A 107 12.31 34.03 -0.34
CA SER A 107 11.71 33.50 0.89
C SER A 107 10.28 33.00 0.70
N ILE A 108 9.48 33.62 -0.17
CA ILE A 108 8.15 33.13 -0.54
C ILE A 108 8.26 31.80 -1.30
N VAL A 109 9.17 31.71 -2.28
CA VAL A 109 9.38 30.48 -3.07
C VAL A 109 9.86 29.33 -2.18
N VAL A 110 10.86 29.58 -1.32
CA VAL A 110 11.35 28.60 -0.34
C VAL A 110 10.24 28.22 0.65
N GLY A 111 9.46 29.20 1.12
CA GLY A 111 8.32 28.96 2.01
C GLY A 111 7.24 28.07 1.40
N ILE A 112 6.87 28.30 0.13
CA ILE A 112 5.91 27.45 -0.60
C ILE A 112 6.47 26.03 -0.77
N PHE A 113 7.76 25.87 -1.08
CA PHE A 113 8.40 24.56 -1.18
C PHE A 113 8.38 23.80 0.15
N PHE A 114 8.66 24.47 1.27
CA PHE A 114 8.56 23.87 2.61
C PHE A 114 7.11 23.51 2.98
N LEU A 115 6.13 24.35 2.63
CA LEU A 115 4.71 24.05 2.84
C LEU A 115 4.24 22.85 2.02
N PHE A 116 4.66 22.75 0.75
CA PHE A 116 4.39 21.58 -0.08
C PHE A 116 5.01 20.31 0.51
N MET A 117 6.26 20.39 0.98
CA MET A 117 6.93 19.30 1.67
C MET A 117 6.14 18.87 2.92
N LEU A 118 5.74 19.79 3.79
CA LEU A 118 4.95 19.47 4.99
C LEU A 118 3.61 18.80 4.64
N CYS A 119 2.92 19.26 3.59
CA CYS A 119 1.68 18.63 3.11
C CYS A 119 1.91 17.17 2.69
N THR A 120 3.02 16.87 2.00
CA THR A 120 3.36 15.49 1.64
C THR A 120 3.67 14.60 2.84
N TRP A 121 4.31 15.12 3.89
CA TRP A 121 4.56 14.37 5.12
C TRP A 121 3.28 14.00 5.87
N VAL A 122 2.31 14.93 5.95
CA VAL A 122 0.99 14.66 6.55
C VAL A 122 0.25 13.56 5.78
N LEU A 123 0.29 13.60 4.44
CA LEU A 123 -0.31 12.56 3.61
C LEU A 123 0.36 11.19 3.83
N ILE A 124 1.69 11.14 3.96
CA ILE A 124 2.43 9.90 4.24
C ILE A 124 2.04 9.30 5.59
N ILE A 125 1.93 10.11 6.64
CA ILE A 125 1.52 9.64 7.98
C ILE A 125 0.11 9.06 7.94
N ILE A 126 -0.83 9.74 7.27
CA ILE A 126 -2.20 9.24 7.10
C ILE A 126 -2.19 7.90 6.35
N MET A 127 -1.40 7.79 5.27
CA MET A 127 -1.30 6.55 4.50
C MET A 127 -0.67 5.39 5.30
N ILE A 128 0.34 5.66 6.13
CA ILE A 128 0.94 4.65 7.01
C ILE A 128 -0.10 4.16 8.04
N GLY A 129 -0.87 5.06 8.63
CA GLY A 129 -1.95 4.68 9.56
C GLY A 129 -3.00 3.78 8.90
N LEU A 130 -3.43 4.13 7.68
CA LEU A 130 -4.36 3.30 6.90
C LEU A 130 -3.74 1.94 6.51
N PHE A 131 -2.46 1.91 6.19
CA PHE A 131 -1.74 0.67 5.85
C PHE A 131 -1.64 -0.28 7.04
N VAL A 132 -1.29 0.23 8.23
CA VAL A 132 -1.22 -0.58 9.46
C VAL A 132 -2.59 -1.13 9.84
N LEU A 133 -3.64 -0.31 9.74
CA LEU A 133 -5.02 -0.76 9.97
C LEU A 133 -5.43 -1.86 8.99
N PHE A 134 -5.15 -1.67 7.69
CA PHE A 134 -5.43 -2.66 6.66
C PHE A 134 -4.66 -3.97 6.90
N TRP A 135 -3.37 -3.89 7.22
CA TRP A 135 -2.53 -5.04 7.51
C TRP A 135 -3.02 -5.82 8.74
N GLY A 136 -3.41 -5.12 9.81
CA GLY A 136 -3.99 -5.74 11.01
C GLY A 136 -5.27 -6.50 10.71
N VAL A 137 -6.21 -5.88 9.97
CA VAL A 137 -7.48 -6.52 9.58
C VAL A 137 -7.22 -7.75 8.71
N MET A 138 -6.31 -7.66 7.74
CA MET A 138 -5.95 -8.80 6.88
C MET A 138 -5.33 -9.97 7.66
N ASN A 139 -4.53 -9.68 8.70
CA ASN A 139 -3.92 -10.73 9.53
C ASN A 139 -4.99 -11.49 10.36
N CYS A 140 -5.94 -10.76 10.95
CA CYS A 140 -7.05 -11.39 11.69
C CYS A 140 -7.98 -12.20 10.76
N LEU A 141 -8.31 -11.68 9.58
CA LEU A 141 -9.07 -12.41 8.56
C LEU A 141 -8.34 -13.67 8.08
N TYR A 142 -7.00 -13.59 7.96
CA TYR A 142 -6.18 -14.74 7.58
C TYR A 142 -6.24 -15.86 8.63
N SER A 143 -6.13 -15.53 9.92
CA SER A 143 -6.30 -16.51 11.01
C SER A 143 -7.68 -17.20 10.96
N VAL A 144 -8.75 -16.45 10.68
CA VAL A 144 -10.10 -17.01 10.53
C VAL A 144 -10.21 -17.90 9.29
N TRP A 145 -9.60 -17.47 8.17
CA TRP A 145 -9.57 -18.24 6.92
C TRP A 145 -8.84 -19.57 7.11
N ASP A 146 -7.70 -19.57 7.79
CA ASP A 146 -6.88 -20.76 8.08
C ASP A 146 -7.67 -21.79 8.93
N ILE A 147 -8.35 -21.31 9.98
CA ILE A 147 -9.23 -22.14 10.81
C ILE A 147 -10.41 -22.70 9.99
N CYS A 148 -11.01 -21.90 9.10
CA CYS A 148 -12.10 -22.37 8.23
C CYS A 148 -11.62 -23.42 7.21
N ASP A 149 -10.44 -23.22 6.62
CA ASP A 149 -9.80 -24.14 5.67
C ASP A 149 -9.52 -25.50 6.30
N ASP A 150 -9.02 -25.49 7.54
CA ASP A 150 -8.71 -26.70 8.30
C ASP A 150 -9.96 -27.47 8.78
N LEU A 151 -11.02 -26.76 9.16
CA LEU A 151 -12.22 -27.36 9.77
C LEU A 151 -13.30 -27.76 8.76
N ILE A 152 -13.55 -26.89 7.77
CA ILE A 152 -14.69 -27.00 6.83
C ILE A 152 -14.23 -27.62 5.51
N PHE A 153 -13.10 -27.16 4.98
CA PHE A 153 -12.62 -27.59 3.67
C PHE A 153 -11.73 -28.84 3.72
N ARG A 154 -11.38 -29.32 4.94
CA ARG A 154 -10.70 -30.60 5.23
C ARG A 154 -9.63 -30.93 4.19
N LYS A 155 -8.55 -30.13 4.19
CA LYS A 155 -7.34 -30.49 3.45
C LYS A 155 -6.76 -31.80 3.97
N VAL A 156 -6.08 -32.53 3.08
CA VAL A 156 -5.43 -33.82 3.38
C VAL A 156 -4.21 -33.66 4.33
N ASN A 157 -3.73 -32.43 4.52
CA ASN A 157 -2.63 -32.12 5.43
C ASN A 157 -3.11 -32.12 6.90
N GLU A 158 -2.24 -32.54 7.82
CA GLU A 158 -2.52 -32.40 9.25
C GLU A 158 -2.53 -30.92 9.64
N SER A 159 -3.68 -30.39 10.06
CA SER A 159 -3.81 -29.02 10.57
C SER A 159 -3.21 -28.85 11.96
N ASP A 160 -2.86 -27.63 12.33
CA ASP A 160 -2.32 -27.31 13.67
C ASP A 160 -3.29 -27.73 14.79
N ALA A 161 -4.60 -27.58 14.55
CA ALA A 161 -5.64 -28.05 15.46
C ALA A 161 -5.66 -29.59 15.58
N THR A 162 -5.34 -30.31 14.50
CA THR A 162 -5.23 -31.77 14.47
C THR A 162 -3.95 -32.25 15.16
N ALA A 163 -2.83 -31.59 14.93
CA ALA A 163 -1.57 -31.86 15.62
C ALA A 163 -1.70 -31.65 17.14
N PHE A 164 -2.37 -30.56 17.54
CA PHE A 164 -2.65 -30.27 18.96
C PHE A 164 -3.61 -31.29 19.58
N ALA A 165 -4.66 -31.67 18.87
CA ALA A 165 -5.59 -32.71 19.32
C ALA A 165 -4.91 -34.07 19.55
N LYS A 166 -3.91 -34.42 18.74
CA LYS A 166 -3.10 -35.64 18.92
C LYS A 166 -2.18 -35.58 20.14
N LEU A 167 -1.64 -34.40 20.46
CA LEU A 167 -0.79 -34.19 21.64
C LEU A 167 -1.59 -34.24 22.95
N VAL A 168 -2.79 -33.64 22.97
CA VAL A 168 -3.61 -33.53 24.19
C VAL A 168 -4.57 -34.72 24.34
N GLY A 169 -4.92 -35.40 23.25
CA GLY A 169 -5.70 -36.64 23.21
C GLY A 169 -7.17 -36.53 23.65
N CYS A 170 -7.63 -35.36 24.14
CA CYS A 170 -8.89 -35.28 24.87
C CYS A 170 -10.10 -34.73 24.09
N CYS A 171 -9.95 -34.26 22.84
CA CYS A 171 -11.08 -33.76 22.03
C CYS A 171 -10.81 -33.85 20.52
N PRO A 172 -11.85 -33.96 19.67
CA PRO A 172 -11.69 -33.91 18.22
C PRO A 172 -11.17 -32.53 17.77
N PRO A 173 -10.39 -32.44 16.68
CA PRO A 173 -9.76 -31.20 16.19
C PRO A 173 -10.72 -30.01 16.03
N GLN A 174 -12.00 -30.30 15.79
CA GLN A 174 -13.06 -29.31 15.61
C GLN A 174 -13.35 -28.47 16.86
N VAL A 175 -13.21 -29.06 18.05
CA VAL A 175 -13.42 -28.34 19.31
C VAL A 175 -12.28 -27.36 19.55
N TRP A 176 -11.04 -27.78 19.30
CA TRP A 176 -9.86 -26.93 19.44
C TRP A 176 -9.85 -25.78 18.42
N GLY A 177 -10.23 -26.07 17.17
CA GLY A 177 -10.40 -25.03 16.17
C GLY A 177 -11.49 -24.00 16.54
N PHE A 178 -12.60 -24.42 17.14
CA PHE A 178 -13.62 -23.48 17.63
C PHE A 178 -13.15 -22.63 18.81
N ILE A 179 -12.37 -23.21 19.73
CA ILE A 179 -11.75 -22.45 20.84
C ILE A 179 -10.79 -21.39 20.29
N TRP A 180 -9.95 -21.75 19.32
CA TRP A 180 -9.03 -20.81 18.69
C TRP A 180 -9.74 -19.74 17.86
N LEU A 181 -10.85 -20.10 17.20
CA LEU A 181 -11.72 -19.13 16.53
C LEU A 181 -12.26 -18.08 17.52
N LEU A 182 -12.76 -18.52 18.68
CA LEU A 182 -13.24 -17.62 19.73
C LEU A 182 -12.13 -16.71 20.25
N ILE A 183 -10.92 -17.23 20.44
CA ILE A 183 -9.75 -16.45 20.86
C ILE A 183 -9.37 -15.41 19.80
N SER A 184 -9.33 -15.79 18.52
CA SER A 184 -9.05 -14.85 17.42
C SER A 184 -10.11 -13.75 17.30
N ILE A 185 -11.39 -14.08 17.49
CA ILE A 185 -12.48 -13.09 17.53
C ILE A 185 -12.33 -12.15 18.73
N ALA A 186 -11.95 -12.68 19.91
CA ALA A 186 -11.72 -11.86 21.11
C ALA A 186 -10.55 -10.88 20.92
N PHE A 187 -9.44 -11.31 20.32
CA PHE A 187 -8.33 -10.41 20.00
C PHE A 187 -8.72 -9.35 18.96
N PHE A 188 -9.50 -9.73 17.95
CA PHE A 188 -9.99 -8.79 16.95
C PHE A 188 -10.92 -7.72 17.58
N ALA A 189 -11.86 -8.15 18.42
CA ALA A 189 -12.75 -7.24 19.14
C ALA A 189 -11.98 -6.34 20.12
N GLY A 190 -11.00 -6.91 20.84
CA GLY A 190 -10.10 -6.17 21.73
C GLY A 190 -9.32 -5.09 20.99
N GLY A 191 -8.75 -5.38 19.83
CA GLY A 191 -8.03 -4.40 19.00
C GLY A 191 -8.91 -3.25 18.50
N ILE A 192 -10.18 -3.52 18.17
CA ILE A 192 -11.15 -2.48 17.78
C ILE A 192 -11.51 -1.59 18.98
N LEU A 193 -11.78 -2.19 20.14
CA LEU A 193 -12.15 -1.46 21.36
C LEU A 193 -11.00 -0.60 21.89
N ASP A 194 -9.79 -1.16 21.94
CA ASP A 194 -8.58 -0.44 22.35
C ASP A 194 -8.26 0.70 21.38
N GLY A 195 -8.38 0.44 20.06
CA GLY A 195 -8.23 1.49 19.04
C GLY A 195 -9.26 2.63 19.19
N ALA A 196 -10.53 2.30 19.45
CA ALA A 196 -11.57 3.29 19.70
C ALA A 196 -11.31 4.11 20.98
N TYR A 197 -10.90 3.45 22.06
CA TYR A 197 -10.51 4.09 23.32
C TYR A 197 -9.32 5.04 23.14
N LEU A 198 -8.29 4.62 22.39
CA LEU A 198 -7.11 5.43 22.14
C LEU A 198 -7.43 6.69 21.31
N ILE A 199 -8.31 6.57 20.32
CA ILE A 199 -8.78 7.69 19.51
C ILE A 199 -9.57 8.68 20.38
N GLU A 200 -10.50 8.19 21.20
CA GLU A 200 -11.27 9.02 22.10
C GLU A 200 -10.36 9.75 23.11
N HIS A 201 -9.38 9.03 23.66
CA HIS A 201 -8.43 9.60 24.63
C HIS A 201 -7.52 10.65 23.99
N PHE A 202 -7.05 10.42 22.77
CA PHE A 202 -6.26 11.39 22.00
C PHE A 202 -7.08 12.65 21.66
N VAL A 203 -8.34 12.50 21.23
CA VAL A 203 -9.23 13.64 20.95
C VAL A 203 -9.48 14.46 22.21
N TYR A 204 -9.70 13.81 23.35
CA TYR A 204 -9.86 14.49 24.63
C TYR A 204 -8.64 15.31 25.04
N GLN A 205 -7.43 14.78 24.86
CA GLN A 205 -6.19 15.50 25.22
C GLN A 205 -5.88 16.67 24.29
N VAL A 206 -6.35 16.64 23.04
CA VAL A 206 -6.04 17.68 22.04
C VAL A 206 -7.10 18.79 22.00
N PHE A 207 -8.36 18.50 22.31
CA PHE A 207 -9.49 19.41 22.04
C PHE A 207 -10.30 19.86 23.28
N VAL A 208 -10.04 19.32 24.48
CA VAL A 208 -10.72 19.70 25.74
C VAL A 208 -9.69 20.11 26.78
#